data_AF-A0A7L5UFT3-F1
#
_entry.id   AF-A0A7L5UFT3-F1
#
_cell.length_a   1.000
_cell.length_b   1.000
_cell.length_c   1.000
_cell.angle_alpha   90.00
_cell.angle_beta   90.00
_cell.angle_gamma   90.00
#
_symmetry.space_group_name_H-M   'P 1'
#
loop_
_entity.id
_entity.type
_entity.pdbx_description
1 polymer ?
#
loop_
_entity_poly.entity_id
_entity_poly.type
_entity_poly.pdbx_seq_one_letter_code
_entity_poly.pdbx_strand_id
1 'polypeptide(L)'
;MVKKTKINLVLLVCTIILVAFPLLFVKGEFSGSDDQGTAMIQKLKPGYKAWAHPVWTPPSGEIESLIFTVQGSLGTGIICYIIGYAHGKKKAKQQKP
;
A
#
# COMPACT_ATOMS: atom_id res chain seq x y z
N MET A 1 28.05 -3.67 -14.22
CA MET A 1 26.61 -3.45 -13.93
C MET A 1 26.32 -1.97 -14.14
N VAL A 2 25.49 -1.67 -15.12
CA VAL A 2 25.36 -0.32 -15.71
C VAL A 2 24.69 0.66 -14.72
N LYS A 3 25.22 1.89 -14.64
CA LYS A 3 24.74 3.02 -13.81
C LYS A 3 23.23 3.29 -13.98
N LYS A 4 22.38 2.61 -13.19
CA LYS A 4 20.93 2.91 -13.07
C LYS A 4 20.55 3.63 -11.76
N THR A 5 21.53 3.90 -10.89
CA THR A 5 21.31 4.57 -9.59
C THR A 5 20.65 5.93 -9.75
N LYS A 6 20.99 6.70 -10.79
CA LYS A 6 20.35 8.00 -11.07
C LYS A 6 18.87 7.86 -11.39
N ILE A 7 18.50 6.87 -12.21
CA ILE A 7 17.09 6.60 -12.59
C ILE A 7 16.31 6.14 -11.36
N ASN A 8 16.86 5.19 -10.58
CA ASN A 8 16.21 4.72 -9.37
C ASN A 8 16.03 5.84 -8.34
N LEU A 9 16.98 6.76 -8.21
CA LEU A 9 16.88 7.92 -7.34
C LEU A 9 15.77 8.87 -7.81
N VAL A 10 15.69 9.15 -9.11
CA VAL A 10 14.61 9.98 -9.68
C VAL A 10 13.26 9.32 -9.44
N LEU A 11 13.12 8.01 -9.70
CA LEU A 11 11.88 7.27 -9.46
C LEU A 11 11.49 7.30 -7.98
N LEU A 12 12.45 7.12 -7.07
CA LEU A 12 12.21 7.19 -5.62
C LEU A 12 11.69 8.58 -5.21
N VAL A 13 12.34 9.65 -5.68
CA VAL A 13 11.92 11.02 -5.41
C VAL A 13 10.53 11.29 -5.97
N CYS A 14 10.25 10.86 -7.21
CA CYS A 14 8.90 10.96 -7.79
C CYS A 14 7.85 10.24 -6.95
N THR A 15 8.14 9.02 -6.47
CA THR A 15 7.23 8.28 -5.59
C THR A 15 6.98 9.02 -4.27
N ILE A 16 8.04 9.54 -3.64
CA ILE A 16 7.91 10.32 -2.39
C ILE A 16 7.04 11.56 -2.63
N ILE A 17 7.25 12.27 -3.74
CA ILE A 17 6.44 13.44 -4.11
C ILE A 17 4.98 13.02 -4.31
N LEU A 18 4.70 11.94 -5.04
CA LEU A 18 3.34 11.46 -5.28
C LEU A 18 2.60 11.09 -3.98
N VAL A 19 3.32 10.57 -2.98
CA VAL A 19 2.74 10.24 -1.67
C VAL A 19 2.58 11.48 -0.79
N ALA A 20 3.59 12.35 -0.73
CA ALA A 20 3.60 13.53 0.15
C ALA A 20 2.71 14.67 -0.35
N PHE A 21 2.58 14.85 -1.67
CA PHE A 21 1.79 15.91 -2.29
C PHE A 21 0.33 15.93 -1.80
N PRO A 22 -0.45 14.82 -1.87
CA PRO A 22 -1.81 14.83 -1.37
C PRO A 22 -1.88 15.06 0.15
N LEU A 23 -0.92 14.54 0.93
CA LEU A 23 -0.89 14.72 2.39
C LEU A 23 -0.70 16.18 2.82
N LEU A 24 0.03 16.98 2.03
CA LEU A 24 0.33 18.37 2.36
C LEU A 24 -0.70 19.36 1.80
N PHE A 25 -1.28 19.06 0.62
CA PHE A 25 -2.12 20.01 -0.11
C PHE A 25 -3.61 19.67 -0.11
N VAL A 26 -4.00 18.40 0.13
CA VAL A 26 -5.41 18.00 0.17
C VAL A 26 -5.90 18.03 1.62
N LYS A 27 -6.84 18.92 1.91
CA LYS A 27 -7.58 18.95 3.17
C LYS A 27 -8.89 18.16 2.98
N GLY A 28 -8.88 16.88 3.36
CA GLY A 28 -10.04 16.01 3.27
C GLY A 28 -9.87 14.76 4.14
N GLU A 29 -10.97 14.06 4.42
CA GLU A 29 -10.91 12.76 5.07
C GLU A 29 -10.36 11.72 4.08
N PHE A 30 -9.29 11.05 4.49
CA PHE A 30 -8.73 9.91 3.75
C PHE A 30 -9.57 8.66 4.05
N SER A 31 -10.81 8.64 3.57
CA SER A 31 -11.68 7.46 3.64
C SER A 31 -11.29 6.43 2.59
N GLY A 32 -11.69 5.18 2.81
CA GLY A 32 -11.51 4.11 1.82
C GLY A 32 -12.23 4.39 0.51
N SER A 33 -11.71 3.82 -0.58
CA SER A 33 -12.39 3.83 -1.90
C SER A 33 -13.81 3.28 -1.83
N ASP A 34 -14.02 2.32 -0.94
CA ASP A 34 -15.27 1.55 -0.85
C ASP A 34 -16.39 2.39 -0.24
N ASP A 35 -16.06 3.29 0.69
CA ASP A 35 -17.01 4.25 1.27
C ASP A 35 -17.49 5.25 0.21
N GLN A 36 -16.55 5.80 -0.57
CA GLN A 36 -16.86 6.75 -1.62
C GLN A 36 -17.70 6.11 -2.74
N GLY A 37 -17.36 4.87 -3.11
CA GLY A 37 -18.13 4.10 -4.10
C GLY A 37 -19.57 3.85 -3.64
N THR A 38 -19.74 3.42 -2.40
CA THR A 38 -21.07 3.14 -1.82
C THR A 38 -21.91 4.42 -1.73
N ALA A 39 -21.32 5.53 -1.30
CA ALA A 39 -22.00 6.83 -1.25
C ALA A 39 -22.46 7.31 -2.65
N MET A 40 -21.66 7.08 -3.68
CA MET A 40 -22.03 7.43 -5.06
C MET A 40 -23.19 6.56 -5.58
N ILE A 41 -23.16 5.25 -5.29
CA ILE A 41 -24.21 4.31 -5.69
C ILE A 41 -25.54 4.68 -5.04
N GLN A 42 -25.55 4.99 -3.75
CA GLN A 42 -26.75 5.43 -3.03
C GLN A 42 -27.35 6.71 -3.62
N LYS A 43 -26.50 7.66 -4.06
CA LYS A 43 -26.95 8.90 -4.74
C LYS A 43 -27.56 8.64 -6.12
N LEU A 44 -26.94 7.75 -6.91
CA LEU A 44 -27.36 7.49 -8.29
C LEU A 44 -28.57 6.55 -8.38
N LYS A 45 -28.67 5.56 -7.48
CA LYS A 45 -29.77 4.60 -7.42
C LYS A 45 -30.16 4.35 -5.95
N PRO A 46 -31.09 5.14 -5.40
CA PRO A 46 -31.52 4.97 -4.00
C PRO A 46 -32.21 3.63 -3.71
N GLY A 47 -32.66 2.89 -4.73
CA GLY A 47 -33.22 1.54 -4.60
C GLY A 47 -32.23 0.40 -4.83
N TYR A 48 -30.92 0.68 -4.95
CA TYR A 48 -29.93 -0.37 -5.21
C TYR A 48 -29.71 -1.23 -3.97
N LYS A 49 -29.96 -2.53 -4.12
CA LYS A 49 -29.67 -3.54 -3.10
C LYS A 49 -28.33 -4.21 -3.44
N ALA A 50 -27.39 -4.20 -2.50
CA ALA A 50 -26.11 -4.88 -2.69
C ALA A 50 -26.36 -6.37 -2.98
N TRP A 51 -25.73 -6.87 -4.05
CA TRP A 51 -25.83 -8.28 -4.46
C TRP A 51 -24.87 -9.18 -3.68
N ALA A 52 -23.93 -8.60 -2.94
CA ALA A 52 -23.02 -9.27 -2.03
C ALA A 52 -22.99 -8.51 -0.70
N HIS A 53 -23.02 -9.26 0.40
CA HIS A 53 -22.85 -8.72 1.74
C HIS A 53 -21.52 -9.22 2.33
N PRO A 54 -20.80 -8.39 3.10
CA PRO A 54 -19.60 -8.85 3.79
C PRO A 54 -19.99 -10.01 4.72
N VAL A 55 -19.26 -11.12 4.64
CA VAL A 55 -19.42 -12.26 5.56
C VAL A 55 -19.05 -11.84 6.99
N TRP A 56 -18.16 -10.86 7.12
CA TRP A 56 -17.74 -10.27 8.36
C TRP A 56 -17.46 -8.78 8.17
N THR A 57 -17.96 -7.95 9.09
CA THR A 57 -17.65 -6.53 9.17
C THR A 57 -16.87 -6.28 10.47
N PRO A 58 -15.73 -5.57 10.42
CA PRO A 58 -15.00 -5.23 11.62
C PRO A 58 -15.89 -4.39 12.56
N PRO A 59 -15.84 -4.63 13.89
CA PRO A 59 -16.71 -3.93 14.83
C PRO A 59 -16.36 -2.45 15.04
N SER A 60 -15.22 -1.98 14.52
CA SER A 60 -14.79 -0.58 14.52
C SER A 60 -13.84 -0.31 13.34
N GLY A 61 -13.88 0.90 12.78
CA GLY A 61 -12.94 1.34 11.73
C GLY A 61 -11.48 1.41 12.21
N GLU A 62 -11.25 1.50 13.53
CA GLU A 62 -9.89 1.40 14.10
C GLU A 62 -9.32 -0.01 13.95
N ILE A 63 -10.16 -1.03 14.10
CA ILE A 63 -9.76 -2.43 13.96
C ILE A 63 -9.50 -2.76 12.49
N GLU A 64 -10.30 -2.20 11.58
CA GLU A 64 -10.05 -2.28 10.14
C GLU A 64 -8.67 -1.72 9.77
N SER A 65 -8.37 -0.51 10.24
CA SER A 65 -7.08 0.15 10.02
C SER A 65 -5.92 -0.63 10.62
N LEU A 66 -6.11 -1.24 11.80
CA LEU A 66 -5.11 -2.06 12.46
C LEU A 66 -4.81 -3.33 11.66
N ILE A 67 -5.83 -4.05 11.21
CA ILE A 67 -5.66 -5.26 10.39
C ILE A 67 -4.94 -4.91 9.09
N PHE A 68 -5.31 -3.80 8.43
CA PHE A 68 -4.65 -3.33 7.23
C PHE A 68 -3.18 -2.97 7.47
N THR A 69 -2.88 -2.31 8.59
CA THR A 69 -1.51 -1.97 9.00
C THR A 69 -0.67 -3.22 9.27
N VAL A 70 -1.24 -4.22 9.93
CA VAL A 70 -0.56 -5.51 10.18
C VAL A 70 -0.27 -6.23 8.87
N GLN A 71 -1.24 -6.27 7.93
CA GLN A 71 -1.03 -6.84 6.61
C GLN A 71 0.08 -6.12 5.84
N GLY A 72 0.08 -4.78 5.85
CA GLY A 72 1.10 -3.96 5.19
C GLY A 72 2.50 -4.13 5.80
N SER A 73 2.60 -4.19 7.13
CA SER A 73 3.87 -4.39 7.82
C SER A 73 4.45 -5.79 7.59
N LEU A 74 3.60 -6.83 7.58
CA LEU A 74 4.01 -8.18 7.26
C LEU A 74 4.51 -8.30 5.81
N GLY A 75 3.77 -7.73 4.85
CA GLY A 75 4.18 -7.70 3.44
C GLY A 75 5.51 -6.99 3.24
N THR A 76 5.70 -5.85 3.92
CA THR A 76 6.97 -5.12 3.91
C THR A 76 8.11 -5.96 4.48
N GLY A 77 7.87 -6.65 5.61
CA GLY A 77 8.85 -7.54 6.24
C GLY A 77 9.32 -8.65 5.30
N ILE A 78 8.40 -9.30 4.59
CA ILE A 78 8.71 -10.35 3.61
C ILE A 78 9.57 -9.80 2.46
N ILE A 79 9.20 -8.64 1.90
CA ILE A 79 9.95 -8.01 0.81
C ILE A 79 11.38 -7.68 1.27
N CYS A 80 11.53 -7.06 2.45
CA CYS A 80 12.82 -6.74 3.04
C CYS A 80 13.68 -7.98 3.28
N TYR A 81 13.09 -9.08 3.78
CA TYR A 81 13.78 -10.34 3.99
C TYR A 81 14.31 -10.92 2.68
N ILE A 82 13.50 -10.96 1.62
CA ILE A 82 13.91 -11.49 0.31
C ILE A 82 15.07 -10.67 -0.29
N ILE A 83 14.97 -9.34 -0.23
CA ILE A 83 16.03 -8.44 -0.71
C ILE A 83 17.32 -8.66 0.09
N GLY A 84 17.22 -8.74 1.42
CA GLY A 84 18.36 -8.98 2.31
C GLY A 84 19.02 -10.33 2.06
N TYR A 85 18.23 -11.40 1.94
CA TYR A 85 18.70 -12.75 1.64
C TYR A 85 19.40 -12.81 0.27
N ALA A 86 18.81 -12.22 -0.77
CA ALA A 86 19.39 -12.19 -2.10
C ALA A 86 20.73 -11.43 -2.13
N HIS A 87 20.84 -10.34 -1.37
CA HIS A 87 22.09 -9.60 -1.22
C HIS A 87 23.16 -10.41 -0.48
N GLY A 88 22.80 -11.07 0.62
CA GLY A 88 23.69 -11.92 1.40
C GLY A 88 24.22 -13.11 0.57
N LYS A 89 23.34 -13.78 -0.18
CA LYS A 89 23.71 -14.89 -1.07
C LYS A 89 24.69 -14.46 -2.16
N LYS A 90 24.52 -13.26 -2.74
CA LYS A 90 25.46 -12.71 -3.74
C LYS A 90 26.85 -12.46 -3.13
N LYS A 91 26.92 -11.90 -1.92
CA LYS A 91 28.19 -11.69 -1.21
C LYS A 91 28.90 -13.01 -0.88
N ALA A 92 28.17 -13.99 -0.36
CA ALA A 92 28.73 -15.31 -0.05
C ALA A 92 29.28 -16.03 -1.29
N LYS A 93 28.64 -15.83 -2.46
CA LYS A 93 29.12 -16.42 -3.73
C LYS A 93 30.38 -15.72 -4.28
N GLN A 94 30.62 -14.46 -3.92
CA GLN A 94 31.82 -13.70 -4.28
C GLN A 94 32.98 -13.93 -3.30
N GLN A 95 32.71 -14.45 -2.10
CA GLN A 95 33.70 -14.78 -1.07
C GLN A 95 34.14 -16.26 -1.08
N LYS A 96 33.65 -17.09 -2.02
CA LYS A 96 34.24 -18.40 -2.26
C LYS A 96 35.63 -18.21 -2.90
N PRO A 97 36.71 -18.80 -2.35
CA PRO A 97 38.04 -18.75 -2.95
C PRO A 97 38.06 -19.42 -4.33
#